data_AF-A0A6J8EP79-F1
#
_entry.id   AF-A0A6J8EP79-F1
#
_cell.length_a   1.000
_cell.length_b   1.000
_cell.length_c   1.000
_cell.angle_alpha   90.00
_cell.angle_beta   90.00
_cell.angle_gamma   90.00
#
_symmetry.space_group_name_H-M   'P 1'
#
loop_
_entity.id
_entity.type
_entity.pdbx_description
1 polymer ?
#
loop_
_entity_poly.entity_id
_entity_poly.type
_entity_poly.pdbx_seq_one_letter_code
_entity_poly.pdbx_strand_id
1 'polypeptide(L)'
;MDPTSVVTNRPGNAISEDHLMFMQTPTYSPSLDDDITLHVSQNLRQKIQRGEYVDLALLLHNSVIVNDKQKVAYEQGQLVINPVLPQTKITNIETWSDAFLIFMSIYCFVHPHKFQELVKYMTSVRKGARRHGGIGWKYYDEQYRLKKARDPSGSWVN
;
A
#
# COMPACT_ATOMS: atom_id res chain seq x y z
N MET A 1 -30.71 59.76 -44.36
CA MET A 1 -29.45 59.89 -43.61
C MET A 1 -29.51 58.86 -42.49
N ASP A 2 -28.83 57.75 -42.69
CA ASP A 2 -28.52 56.75 -41.66
C ASP A 2 -27.03 56.87 -41.33
N PRO A 3 -26.66 56.66 -40.06
CA PRO A 3 -25.38 56.04 -39.78
C PRO A 3 -25.51 54.79 -38.88
N THR A 4 -24.81 53.78 -39.36
CA THR A 4 -24.51 52.45 -38.85
C THR A 4 -24.01 52.43 -37.39
N SER A 5 -24.59 51.54 -36.59
CA SER A 5 -24.20 51.22 -35.21
C SER A 5 -22.95 50.33 -35.13
N VAL A 6 -21.95 50.78 -34.37
CA VAL A 6 -20.70 50.07 -34.05
C VAL A 6 -20.95 48.96 -33.03
N VAL A 7 -20.53 47.74 -33.38
CA VAL A 7 -20.45 46.57 -32.49
C VAL A 7 -19.33 46.79 -31.47
N THR A 8 -19.64 46.73 -30.18
CA THR A 8 -18.63 46.65 -29.11
C THR A 8 -18.56 45.24 -28.54
N ASN A 9 -17.42 44.58 -28.77
CA ASN A 9 -17.02 43.34 -28.12
C ASN A 9 -16.88 43.56 -26.60
N ARG A 10 -17.54 42.73 -25.78
CA ARG A 10 -17.18 42.54 -24.36
C ARG A 10 -16.30 41.28 -24.22
N PRO A 11 -15.17 41.36 -23.49
CA PRO A 11 -14.27 40.23 -23.29
C PRO A 11 -14.87 39.19 -22.33
N GLY A 12 -14.36 37.97 -22.50
CA GLY A 12 -14.86 36.73 -21.94
C GLY A 12 -15.01 36.71 -20.42
N ASN A 13 -16.04 35.98 -20.03
CA ASN A 13 -16.42 35.62 -18.67
C ASN A 13 -15.22 35.09 -17.88
N ALA A 14 -14.75 35.85 -16.89
CA ALA A 14 -13.87 35.33 -15.86
C ALA A 14 -14.69 34.33 -15.01
N ILE A 15 -14.27 33.07 -15.03
CA ILE A 15 -14.78 32.04 -14.12
C ILE A 15 -14.28 32.43 -12.73
N SER A 16 -15.19 32.76 -11.81
CA SER A 16 -14.84 33.12 -10.42
C SER A 16 -14.04 31.99 -9.78
N GLU A 17 -12.92 32.33 -9.12
CA GLU A 17 -12.05 31.37 -8.41
C GLU A 17 -12.79 30.55 -7.35
N ASP A 18 -13.98 31.00 -6.95
CA ASP A 18 -14.88 30.30 -6.02
C ASP A 18 -15.36 28.93 -6.53
N HIS A 19 -15.32 28.66 -7.85
CA HIS A 19 -15.78 27.38 -8.40
C HIS A 19 -14.73 26.26 -8.28
N LEU A 20 -13.47 26.56 -7.97
CA LEU A 20 -12.41 25.55 -7.78
C LEU A 20 -12.40 24.92 -6.38
N MET A 21 -13.22 25.42 -5.44
CA MET A 21 -13.17 25.01 -4.03
C MET A 21 -14.01 23.78 -3.68
N PHE A 22 -14.75 23.17 -4.62
CA PHE A 22 -15.74 22.11 -4.32
C PHE A 22 -15.41 20.70 -4.83
N MET A 23 -14.19 20.46 -5.29
CA MET A 23 -13.72 19.08 -5.58
C MET A 23 -12.84 18.55 -4.44
N GLN A 24 -13.19 18.84 -3.17
CA GLN A 24 -12.65 18.09 -2.05
C GLN A 24 -13.26 16.69 -2.12
N THR A 25 -12.53 15.73 -2.70
CA THR A 25 -12.84 14.31 -2.54
C THR A 25 -12.99 14.03 -1.05
N PRO A 26 -14.07 13.39 -0.58
CA PRO A 26 -14.21 13.08 0.84
C PRO A 26 -12.98 12.30 1.30
N THR A 27 -12.22 12.88 2.23
CA THR A 27 -11.08 12.21 2.84
C THR A 27 -11.64 11.10 3.72
N TYR A 28 -11.39 9.85 3.32
CA TYR A 28 -11.77 8.70 4.12
C TYR A 28 -11.06 8.76 5.48
N SER A 29 -11.84 8.89 6.54
CA SER A 29 -11.37 8.81 7.92
C SER A 29 -11.43 7.35 8.36
N PRO A 30 -10.30 6.68 8.66
CA PRO A 30 -10.32 5.30 9.11
C PRO A 30 -11.08 5.19 10.46
N SER A 31 -12.07 4.30 10.51
CA SER A 31 -12.78 3.88 11.71
C SER A 31 -12.06 2.72 12.39
N LEU A 32 -12.30 2.52 13.69
CA LEU A 32 -11.83 1.35 14.44
C LEU A 32 -12.45 0.04 13.94
N ASP A 33 -13.64 0.12 13.34
CA ASP A 33 -14.41 -1.03 12.85
C ASP A 33 -14.07 -1.41 11.39
N ASP A 34 -13.23 -0.61 10.72
CA ASP A 34 -12.90 -0.87 9.33
C ASP A 34 -12.02 -2.11 9.18
N ASP A 35 -12.27 -2.87 8.12
CA ASP A 35 -11.45 -4.04 7.78
C ASP A 35 -9.99 -3.60 7.60
N ILE A 36 -9.09 -4.16 8.42
CA ILE A 36 -7.64 -3.86 8.39
C ILE A 36 -6.98 -4.13 7.03
N THR A 37 -7.69 -4.80 6.12
CA THR A 37 -7.24 -5.11 4.76
C THR A 37 -7.75 -4.12 3.72
N LEU A 38 -8.65 -3.18 4.06
CA LEU A 38 -9.39 -2.34 3.10
C LEU A 38 -8.47 -1.60 2.11
N HIS A 39 -7.32 -1.12 2.57
CA HIS A 39 -6.32 -0.42 1.72
C HIS A 39 -5.49 -1.34 0.83
N VAL A 40 -5.58 -2.67 0.99
CA VAL A 40 -4.83 -3.65 0.21
C VAL A 40 -5.50 -3.87 -1.13
N SER A 41 -4.77 -3.60 -2.21
CA SER A 41 -5.26 -3.77 -3.58
C SER A 41 -5.68 -5.22 -3.89
N GLN A 42 -6.67 -5.38 -4.77
CA GLN A 42 -7.20 -6.70 -5.11
C GLN A 42 -6.13 -7.64 -5.71
N ASN A 43 -5.20 -7.11 -6.51
CA ASN A 43 -4.10 -7.91 -7.06
C ASN A 43 -3.22 -8.50 -5.94
N LEU A 44 -2.91 -7.68 -4.93
CA LEU A 44 -2.08 -8.10 -3.81
C LEU A 44 -2.81 -9.12 -2.92
N ARG A 45 -4.11 -8.92 -2.68
CA ARG A 45 -4.97 -9.88 -1.98
C ARG A 45 -4.95 -11.25 -2.67
N GLN A 46 -5.13 -11.29 -3.99
CA GLN A 46 -5.13 -12.54 -4.75
C GLN A 46 -3.79 -13.28 -4.69
N LYS A 47 -2.67 -12.55 -4.75
CA LYS A 47 -1.33 -13.14 -4.57
C LYS A 47 -1.19 -13.81 -3.21
N ILE A 48 -1.60 -13.12 -2.15
CA ILE A 48 -1.59 -13.67 -0.78
C ILE A 48 -2.47 -14.92 -0.71
N GLN A 49 -3.69 -14.86 -1.24
CA GLN A 49 -4.62 -16.00 -1.24
C GLN A 49 -4.06 -17.23 -1.97
N ARG A 50 -3.31 -17.03 -3.05
CA ARG A 50 -2.61 -18.08 -3.79
C ARG A 50 -1.35 -18.61 -3.10
N GLY A 51 -0.95 -18.01 -1.98
CA GLY A 51 0.29 -18.36 -1.29
C GLY A 51 1.56 -17.91 -2.01
N GLU A 52 1.45 -16.95 -2.93
CA GLU A 52 2.61 -16.35 -3.58
C GLU A 52 3.40 -15.49 -2.58
N TYR A 53 4.69 -15.31 -2.85
CA TYR A 53 5.51 -14.40 -2.05
C TYR A 53 5.07 -12.95 -2.27
N VAL A 54 4.81 -12.26 -1.17
CA VAL A 54 4.49 -10.82 -1.13
C VAL A 54 5.39 -10.14 -0.10
N ASP A 55 5.99 -9.02 -0.50
CA ASP A 55 6.70 -8.14 0.43
C ASP A 55 5.69 -7.49 1.39
N LEU A 56 5.87 -7.72 2.70
CA LEU A 56 4.98 -7.21 3.74
C LEU A 56 4.98 -5.68 3.81
N ALA A 57 6.05 -5.03 3.36
CA ALA A 57 6.10 -3.58 3.23
C ALA A 57 4.93 -3.01 2.40
N LEU A 58 4.46 -3.75 1.40
CA LEU A 58 3.36 -3.35 0.51
C LEU A 58 1.99 -3.42 1.19
N LEU A 59 1.90 -4.04 2.36
CA LEU A 59 0.65 -4.19 3.13
C LEU A 59 0.47 -3.09 4.17
N LEU A 60 1.52 -2.31 4.44
CA LEU A 60 1.41 -1.20 5.35
C LEU A 60 0.68 -0.06 4.67
N HIS A 61 -0.18 0.61 5.43
CA HIS A 61 -0.81 1.84 4.97
C HIS A 61 0.30 2.83 4.62
N ASN A 62 0.36 3.29 3.38
CA ASN A 62 1.11 4.50 3.08
C ASN A 62 0.32 5.63 3.76
N SER A 63 0.57 5.87 5.05
CA SER A 63 0.17 7.11 5.69
C SER A 63 0.74 8.21 4.80
N VAL A 64 -0.15 8.86 4.04
CA VAL A 64 0.07 9.97 3.14
C VAL A 64 1.55 10.19 2.82
N ILE A 65 1.96 9.78 1.63
CA ILE A 65 3.23 10.22 1.07
C ILE A 65 3.11 11.73 0.83
N VAL A 66 3.39 12.52 1.87
CA VAL A 66 3.91 13.87 1.74
C VAL A 66 5.36 13.69 1.36
N ASN A 67 5.61 13.37 0.10
CA ASN A 67 6.92 13.50 -0.54
C ASN A 67 6.68 13.60 -2.04
N ASP A 68 6.70 14.83 -2.53
CA ASP A 68 6.69 15.24 -3.94
C ASP A 68 7.94 14.78 -4.70
N LYS A 69 8.36 13.53 -4.53
CA LYS A 69 9.46 12.95 -5.31
C LYS A 69 8.87 12.31 -6.56
N GLN A 70 8.49 13.17 -7.49
CA GLN A 70 8.23 12.81 -8.87
C GLN A 70 9.56 12.41 -9.53
N LYS A 71 9.66 11.18 -10.04
CA LYS A 71 10.76 10.83 -10.96
C LYS A 71 10.34 11.24 -12.36
N VAL A 72 11.06 12.21 -12.90
CA VAL A 72 10.96 12.56 -14.31
C VAL A 72 11.77 11.55 -15.11
N ALA A 73 11.12 10.83 -16.02
CA ALA A 73 11.75 9.96 -17.00
C ALA A 73 11.47 10.50 -18.41
N TYR A 74 12.45 10.44 -19.30
CA TYR A 74 12.25 10.77 -20.71
C TYR A 74 12.03 9.47 -21.49
N GLU A 75 10.81 9.25 -21.97
CA GLU A 75 10.47 8.10 -22.79
C GLU A 75 9.90 8.58 -24.13
N GLN A 76 10.46 8.10 -25.23
CA GLN A 76 9.99 8.37 -26.60
C GLN A 76 9.79 9.87 -26.94
N GLY A 77 10.65 10.74 -26.41
CA GLY A 77 10.58 12.19 -26.65
C GLY A 77 9.53 12.92 -25.81
N GLN A 78 8.89 12.25 -24.84
CA GLN A 78 7.99 12.85 -23.87
C GLN A 78 8.53 12.74 -22.44
N LEU A 79 8.23 13.77 -21.65
CA LEU A 79 8.66 13.93 -20.27
C LEU A 79 7.58 13.27 -19.38
N VAL A 80 7.84 12.05 -18.92
CA VAL A 80 6.90 11.25 -18.13
C VAL A 80 7.20 11.45 -16.64
N ILE A 81 6.18 11.90 -15.91
CA ILE A 81 6.24 12.08 -14.46
C ILE A 81 5.72 10.80 -13.80
N ASN A 82 6.62 10.00 -13.23
CA ASN A 82 6.26 8.81 -12.48
C ASN A 82 6.23 9.13 -10.98
N PRO A 83 5.08 8.95 -10.29
CA PRO A 83 5.03 9.08 -8.84
C PRO A 83 5.92 8.01 -8.20
N VAL A 84 7.00 8.41 -7.53
CA VAL A 84 7.78 7.48 -6.72
C VAL A 84 7.09 7.36 -5.37
N LEU A 85 6.30 6.32 -5.22
CA LEU A 85 5.84 5.93 -3.90
C LEU A 85 7.09 5.49 -3.10
N PRO A 86 7.47 6.16 -1.99
CA PRO A 86 8.47 5.62 -1.08
C PRO A 86 8.06 4.20 -0.72
N GLN A 87 8.96 3.25 -0.99
CA GLN A 87 8.81 1.90 -0.49
C GLN A 87 8.92 1.98 1.03
N THR A 88 7.80 1.78 1.72
CA THR A 88 7.76 1.64 3.17
C THR A 88 8.75 0.55 3.57
N LYS A 89 9.71 0.86 4.44
CA LYS A 89 10.72 -0.12 4.86
C LYS A 89 10.37 -0.62 6.25
N ILE A 90 10.18 -1.93 6.39
CA ILE A 90 10.06 -2.58 7.69
C ILE A 90 11.45 -2.66 8.32
N THR A 91 11.67 -1.93 9.40
CA THR A 91 12.94 -1.85 10.14
C THR A 91 12.85 -2.35 11.59
N ASN A 92 11.64 -2.50 12.13
CA ASN A 92 11.39 -2.94 13.51
C ASN A 92 10.33 -4.06 13.54
N ILE A 93 10.24 -4.75 14.68
CA ILE A 93 9.40 -5.94 14.84
C ILE A 93 7.91 -5.58 15.02
N GLU A 94 7.61 -4.38 15.51
CA GLU A 94 6.26 -3.86 15.68
C GLU A 94 5.60 -3.64 14.31
N THR A 95 6.23 -2.86 13.44
CA THR A 95 5.78 -2.61 12.06
C THR A 95 5.72 -3.89 11.25
N TRP A 96 6.65 -4.83 11.45
CA TRP A 96 6.54 -6.16 10.85
C TRP A 96 5.30 -6.93 11.35
N SER A 97 5.02 -6.86 12.65
CA SER A 97 3.87 -7.55 13.25
C SER A 97 2.56 -7.02 12.68
N ASP A 98 2.44 -5.70 12.52
CA ASP A 98 1.26 -5.06 11.93
C ASP A 98 1.04 -5.52 10.48
N ALA A 99 2.10 -5.50 9.67
CA ALA A 99 2.04 -5.99 8.29
C ALA A 99 1.71 -7.49 8.22
N PHE A 100 2.26 -8.28 9.15
CA PHE A 100 2.02 -9.71 9.21
C PHE A 100 0.58 -10.04 9.62
N LEU A 101 -0.05 -9.24 10.50
CA LEU A 101 -1.46 -9.40 10.86
C LEU A 101 -2.38 -9.15 9.65
N ILE A 102 -2.08 -8.14 8.82
CA ILE A 102 -2.81 -7.89 7.56
C ILE A 102 -2.64 -9.08 6.61
N PHE A 103 -1.40 -9.58 6.43
CA PHE A 103 -1.14 -10.78 5.64
C PHE A 103 -1.94 -11.99 6.15
N MET A 104 -1.91 -12.25 7.46
CA MET A 104 -2.62 -13.37 8.09
C MET A 104 -4.13 -13.27 7.89
N SER A 105 -4.71 -12.08 8.04
CA SER A 105 -6.15 -11.85 7.83
C SER A 105 -6.57 -12.28 6.42
N ILE A 106 -5.82 -11.86 5.40
CA ILE A 106 -6.10 -12.20 4.00
C ILE A 106 -5.84 -13.69 3.71
N TYR A 107 -4.71 -14.23 4.21
CA TYR A 107 -4.32 -15.61 3.93
C TYR A 107 -5.24 -16.63 4.62
N CYS A 108 -5.61 -16.38 5.88
CA CYS A 108 -6.47 -17.30 6.65
C CYS A 108 -7.91 -17.28 6.18
N PHE A 109 -8.35 -16.22 5.48
CA PHE A 109 -9.68 -16.17 4.87
C PHE A 109 -9.90 -17.34 3.89
N VAL A 110 -8.86 -17.72 3.13
CA VAL A 110 -8.89 -18.87 2.21
C VAL A 110 -8.27 -20.14 2.80
N HIS A 111 -7.36 -20.02 3.77
CA HIS A 111 -6.66 -21.13 4.41
C HIS A 111 -6.89 -21.16 5.93
N PRO A 112 -8.13 -21.31 6.43
CA PRO A 112 -8.44 -21.18 7.86
C PRO A 112 -7.71 -22.20 8.73
N HIS A 113 -7.45 -23.40 8.19
CA HIS A 113 -6.69 -24.47 8.84
C HIS A 113 -5.22 -24.10 9.14
N LYS A 114 -4.68 -23.05 8.51
CA LYS A 114 -3.30 -22.58 8.73
C LYS A 114 -3.18 -21.53 9.84
N PHE A 115 -4.29 -21.04 10.39
CA PHE A 115 -4.29 -19.95 11.37
C PHE A 115 -3.39 -20.24 12.59
N GLN A 116 -3.56 -21.40 13.22
CA GLN A 116 -2.76 -21.79 14.39
C GLN A 116 -1.27 -21.90 14.07
N GLU A 117 -0.93 -22.37 12.86
CA GLU A 117 0.47 -22.47 12.43
C GLU A 117 1.08 -21.09 12.22
N LEU A 118 0.34 -20.16 11.62
CA LEU A 118 0.77 -18.77 11.41
C LEU A 118 0.94 -18.00 12.72
N VAL A 119 0.07 -18.21 13.72
CA VAL A 119 0.24 -17.63 15.06
C VAL A 119 1.53 -18.13 15.72
N LYS A 120 1.84 -19.43 15.59
CA LYS A 120 3.10 -20.02 16.10
C LYS A 120 4.31 -19.42 15.37
N TYR A 121 4.23 -19.30 14.05
CA TYR A 121 5.28 -18.67 13.24
C TYR A 121 5.53 -17.22 13.66
N MET A 122 4.47 -16.40 13.79
CA MET A 122 4.56 -15.01 14.26
C MET A 122 5.26 -14.93 15.62
N THR A 123 4.87 -15.81 16.54
CA THR A 123 5.47 -15.88 17.88
C THR A 123 6.96 -16.21 17.81
N SER A 124 7.38 -17.13 16.93
CA SER A 124 8.78 -17.51 16.74
C SER A 124 9.62 -16.36 16.20
N VAL A 125 9.14 -15.64 15.17
CA VAL A 125 9.84 -14.46 14.62
C VAL A 125 9.99 -13.38 15.69
N ARG A 126 8.91 -13.06 16.42
CA ARG A 126 8.93 -12.06 17.51
C ARG A 126 9.86 -12.47 18.66
N LYS A 127 9.91 -13.75 19.02
CA LYS A 127 10.88 -14.27 20.00
C LYS A 127 12.32 -14.14 19.50
N GLY A 128 12.56 -14.42 18.22
CA GLY A 128 13.87 -14.22 17.58
C GLY A 128 14.33 -12.76 17.65
N ALA A 129 13.44 -11.82 17.29
CA ALA A 129 13.71 -10.39 17.37
C ALA A 129 13.99 -9.89 18.79
N ARG A 130 13.31 -10.45 19.82
CA ARG A 130 13.56 -10.10 21.23
C ARG A 130 14.89 -10.63 21.75
N ARG A 131 15.30 -11.81 21.31
CA ARG A 131 16.53 -12.48 21.78
C ARG A 131 17.79 -11.98 21.11
N HIS A 132 17.68 -11.59 19.84
CA HIS A 132 18.79 -11.16 19.02
C HIS A 132 18.54 -9.73 18.56
N GLY A 133 19.37 -8.79 19.02
CA GLY A 133 19.35 -7.43 18.50
C GLY A 133 19.64 -7.38 16.99
N GLY A 134 19.19 -6.31 16.33
CA GLY A 134 19.38 -6.11 14.88
C GLY A 134 18.23 -6.68 14.03
N ILE A 135 18.53 -6.91 12.75
CA ILE A 135 17.54 -7.25 11.71
C ILE A 135 17.63 -8.71 11.22
N GLY A 136 18.36 -9.58 11.92
CA GLY A 136 18.51 -11.00 11.55
C GLY A 136 17.18 -11.75 11.45
N TRP A 137 16.22 -11.41 12.32
CA TRP A 137 14.86 -11.95 12.30
C TRP A 137 14.10 -11.63 11.00
N LYS A 138 14.40 -10.48 10.36
CA LYS A 138 13.77 -10.07 9.10
C LYS A 138 14.25 -10.94 7.94
N TYR A 139 15.57 -11.16 7.84
CA TYR A 139 16.12 -12.06 6.84
C TYR A 139 15.60 -13.49 7.02
N TYR A 140 15.48 -13.96 8.27
CA TYR A 140 14.83 -15.23 8.56
C TYR A 140 13.39 -15.28 8.03
N ASP A 141 12.57 -14.26 8.30
CA ASP A 141 11.19 -14.19 7.81
C ASP A 141 11.12 -14.24 6.28
N GLU A 142 11.90 -13.39 5.59
CA GLU A 142 11.90 -13.32 4.14
C GLU A 142 12.28 -14.66 3.51
N GLN A 143 13.34 -15.30 3.98
CA GLN A 143 13.77 -16.60 3.47
C GLN A 143 12.75 -17.71 3.77
N TYR A 144 12.15 -17.69 4.95
CA TYR A 144 11.12 -18.67 5.32
C TYR A 144 9.88 -18.53 4.43
N ARG A 145 9.37 -17.31 4.22
CA ARG A 145 8.20 -17.06 3.36
C ARG A 145 8.49 -17.30 1.89
N LEU A 146 9.71 -17.03 1.40
CA LEU A 146 10.14 -17.41 0.06
C LEU A 146 10.13 -18.93 -0.13
N LYS A 147 10.61 -19.69 0.86
CA LYS A 147 10.53 -21.16 0.85
C LYS A 147 9.07 -21.62 0.85
N LYS A 148 8.20 -21.00 1.66
CA LYS A 148 6.76 -21.30 1.70
C LYS A 148 6.04 -21.03 0.39
N ALA A 149 6.41 -19.97 -0.33
CA ALA A 149 5.83 -19.68 -1.63
C ALA A 149 6.20 -20.74 -2.69
N ARG A 150 7.35 -21.40 -2.53
CA ARG A 150 7.78 -22.51 -3.41
C ARG A 150 7.11 -23.84 -3.06
N ASP A 151 6.80 -24.06 -1.79
CA ASP A 151 6.04 -25.22 -1.30
C ASP A 151 4.92 -24.77 -0.34
N PRO A 152 3.75 -24.38 -0.88
CA PRO A 152 2.62 -23.92 -0.08
C PRO A 152 1.96 -25.02 0.77
N SER A 153 2.24 -26.30 0.46
CA SER A 153 1.62 -27.43 1.14
C SER A 153 2.20 -27.67 2.53
N GLY A 154 3.48 -27.36 2.73
CA GLY A 154 4.18 -27.59 3.98
C GLY A 154 3.63 -26.80 5.18
N SER A 155 3.82 -27.30 6.40
CA SER A 155 3.38 -26.65 7.64
C SER A 155 4.17 -25.36 7.96
N TRP A 156 3.48 -24.30 8.42
CA TRP A 156 4.12 -23.06 8.91
C TRP A 156 4.81 -23.22 10.27
N VAL A 157 4.65 -24.38 10.90
CA VAL A 157 5.41 -24.79 12.08
C VAL A 157 6.56 -25.65 11.57
N ASN A 158 7.80 -25.23 11.79
CA ASN A 158 8.94 -26.14 11.69
C ASN A 158 8.84 -27.21 12.78
#